data_AF-A0A6N4T4E5-F1
#
_entry.id   AF-A0A6N4T4E5-F1
#
_cell.length_a   1.000
_cell.length_b   1.000
_cell.length_c   1.000
_cell.angle_alpha   90.00
_cell.angle_beta   90.00
_cell.angle_gamma   90.00
#
_symmetry.space_group_name_H-M   'P 1'
#
loop_
_entity.id
_entity.type
_entity.pdbx_description
1 polymer ?
#
loop_
_entity_poly.entity_id
_entity_poly.type
_entity_poly.pdbx_seq_one_letter_code
_entity_poly.pdbx_strand_id
1 'polypeptide(L)'
;MSTSIGNASDPNPGLAMTLAAVAYCPDPASTLKNMNNGWSAVWVAQNDINGNIAFVAYNGSSQYVVGIRGSLLNFSWQAFDN
;
A
#
# COMPACT_ATOMS: atom_id res chain seq x y z
N MET A 1 -3.35 -9.32 -16.95
CA MET A 1 -2.48 -9.61 -15.79
C MET A 1 -3.38 -10.01 -14.64
N SER A 2 -3.05 -11.06 -13.89
CA SER A 2 -3.84 -11.53 -12.74
C SER A 2 -3.97 -10.41 -11.70
N THR A 3 -5.19 -10.17 -11.19
CA THR A 3 -5.43 -9.21 -10.08
C THR A 3 -5.35 -9.89 -8.71
N SER A 4 -5.01 -11.18 -8.68
CA SER A 4 -4.94 -12.00 -7.47
C SER A 4 -3.55 -11.98 -6.86
N ILE A 5 -3.48 -11.84 -5.53
CA ILE A 5 -2.22 -11.85 -4.77
C ILE A 5 -2.01 -13.17 -3.99
N GLY A 6 -3.06 -13.97 -3.83
CA GLY A 6 -3.07 -15.16 -2.99
C GLY A 6 -2.97 -16.50 -3.74
N ASN A 7 -2.81 -16.48 -5.07
CA ASN A 7 -2.65 -17.72 -5.83
C ASN A 7 -1.19 -18.20 -5.75
N ALA A 8 -0.92 -19.24 -4.96
CA ALA A 8 0.42 -19.78 -4.81
C ALA A 8 0.99 -20.36 -6.12
N SER A 9 0.13 -20.78 -7.05
CA SER A 9 0.52 -21.32 -8.36
C SER A 9 0.81 -20.24 -9.41
N ASP A 10 0.39 -18.99 -9.15
CA ASP A 10 0.62 -17.83 -10.02
C ASP A 10 0.77 -16.56 -9.14
N PRO A 11 1.91 -16.43 -8.43
CA PRO A 11 2.12 -15.32 -7.53
C PRO A 11 2.26 -14.02 -8.32
N ASN A 12 1.65 -12.94 -7.82
CA ASN A 12 1.81 -11.60 -8.39
C ASN A 12 2.63 -10.69 -7.45
N PRO A 13 3.96 -10.86 -7.39
CA PRO A 13 4.82 -10.06 -6.52
C PRO A 13 4.84 -8.57 -6.94
N GLY A 14 4.66 -8.29 -8.23
CA GLY A 14 4.58 -6.90 -8.74
C GLY A 14 3.37 -6.15 -8.19
N LEU A 15 2.22 -6.82 -8.12
CA LEU A 15 1.02 -6.27 -7.48
C LEU A 15 1.24 -6.08 -5.97
N ALA A 16 1.86 -7.04 -5.29
CA ALA A 16 2.19 -6.91 -3.86
C ALA A 16 3.07 -5.70 -3.57
N MET A 17 4.14 -5.52 -4.36
CA MET A 17 5.02 -4.35 -4.26
C MET A 17 4.29 -3.05 -4.56
N THR A 18 3.42 -3.05 -5.57
CA THR A 18 2.64 -1.86 -5.94
C THR A 18 1.72 -1.44 -4.80
N LEU A 19 0.98 -2.38 -4.21
CA LEU A 19 0.09 -2.13 -3.07
C LEU A 19 0.87 -1.70 -1.82
N ALA A 20 2.06 -2.25 -1.58
CA ALA A 20 2.95 -1.78 -0.51
C ALA A 20 3.40 -0.33 -0.74
N ALA A 21 3.74 0.05 -1.97
CA ALA A 21 4.13 1.41 -2.33
C ALA A 21 2.98 2.41 -2.12
N VAL A 22 1.72 2.02 -2.39
CA VAL A 22 0.54 2.86 -2.14
C VAL A 22 0.46 3.31 -0.67
N ALA A 23 0.90 2.49 0.28
CA ALA A 23 0.85 2.86 1.69
C ALA A 23 1.70 4.11 1.98
N TYR A 24 2.71 4.41 1.16
CA TYR A 24 3.54 5.61 1.26
C TYR A 24 2.94 6.84 0.58
N CYS A 25 1.85 6.69 -0.20
CA CYS A 25 1.18 7.81 -0.84
C CYS A 25 0.39 8.66 0.20
N PRO A 26 0.28 9.99 -0.02
CA PRO A 26 -0.54 10.85 0.84
C PRO A 26 -2.03 10.47 0.85
N ASP A 27 -2.54 10.01 -0.30
CA ASP A 27 -3.91 9.55 -0.46
C ASP A 27 -3.93 8.15 -1.11
N PRO A 28 -3.91 7.08 -0.29
CA PRO A 28 -3.99 5.71 -0.76
C PRO A 28 -5.24 5.42 -1.61
N ALA A 29 -6.38 6.02 -1.26
CA ALA A 29 -7.65 5.74 -1.93
C ALA A 29 -7.68 6.28 -3.36
N SER A 30 -7.29 7.54 -3.54
CA SER A 30 -7.19 8.15 -4.87
C SER A 30 -6.10 7.48 -5.71
N THR A 31 -4.97 7.11 -5.08
CA THR A 31 -3.88 6.40 -5.78
C THR A 31 -4.37 5.05 -6.32
N LEU A 32 -5.05 4.24 -5.50
CA LEU A 32 -5.64 2.96 -5.94
C LEU A 32 -6.61 3.11 -7.10
N LYS A 33 -7.53 4.08 -6.97
CA LYS A 33 -8.51 4.37 -8.01
C LYS A 33 -7.85 4.72 -9.35
N ASN A 34 -6.74 5.46 -9.34
CA ASN A 34 -6.06 5.90 -10.55
C ASN A 34 -5.20 4.82 -11.22
N MET A 35 -4.84 3.74 -10.51
CA MET A 35 -4.01 2.67 -11.08
C MET A 35 -4.76 1.75 -12.05
N ASN A 36 -6.10 1.75 -12.05
CA ASN A 36 -6.94 0.88 -12.89
C ASN A 36 -6.53 -0.62 -12.82
N ASN A 37 -6.01 -1.08 -11.68
CA ASN A 37 -5.49 -2.43 -11.48
C ASN A 37 -6.53 -3.40 -10.85
N GLY A 38 -7.80 -2.96 -10.76
CA GLY A 38 -8.89 -3.73 -10.16
C GLY A 38 -9.01 -3.62 -8.64
N TRP A 39 -8.14 -2.86 -7.97
CA TRP A 39 -8.19 -2.67 -6.52
C TRP A 39 -8.73 -1.29 -6.14
N SER A 40 -9.57 -1.25 -5.11
CA SER A 40 -10.09 -0.02 -4.52
C SER A 40 -9.97 -0.05 -3.00
N ALA A 41 -9.68 1.11 -2.41
CA ALA A 41 -9.68 1.23 -0.95
C ALA A 41 -11.12 1.13 -0.43
N VAL A 42 -11.34 0.29 0.60
CA VAL A 42 -12.61 0.21 1.34
C VAL A 42 -12.50 0.85 2.72
N TRP A 43 -11.27 1.03 3.20
CA TRP A 43 -10.97 1.76 4.43
C TRP A 43 -9.56 2.34 4.35
N VAL A 44 -9.38 3.54 4.89
CA VAL A 44 -8.07 4.18 5.06
C VAL A 44 -8.04 4.77 6.46
N ALA A 45 -6.94 4.57 7.20
CA ALA A 45 -6.75 5.22 8.48
C ALA A 45 -6.77 6.75 8.31
N GLN A 46 -7.54 7.44 9.15
CA GLN A 46 -7.67 8.90 9.06
C GLN A 46 -6.44 9.64 9.62
N ASN A 47 -5.73 9.02 10.57
CA ASN A 47 -4.55 9.56 11.21
C ASN A 47 -3.43 8.51 11.14
N ASP A 48 -2.20 8.96 11.02
CA ASP A 48 -1.04 8.10 11.22
C ASP A 48 -0.80 7.84 12.72
N ILE A 49 -0.23 6.68 13.04
CA ILE A 49 0.27 6.35 14.37
C ILE A 49 1.79 6.22 14.25
N ASN A 50 2.52 7.18 14.81
CA ASN A 50 3.99 7.26 14.70
C ASN A 50 4.49 7.26 13.24
N GLY A 51 3.83 8.00 12.34
CA GLY A 51 4.19 8.06 10.92
C GLY A 51 3.74 6.85 10.09
N ASN A 52 3.16 5.82 10.72
CA ASN A 52 2.63 4.65 10.04
C ASN A 52 1.14 4.84 9.73
N ILE A 53 0.76 4.61 8.48
CA ILE A 53 -0.63 4.59 8.03
C ILE A 53 -0.96 3.18 7.52
N ALA A 54 -2.22 2.79 7.62
CA ALA A 54 -2.73 1.56 7.04
C ALA A 54 -3.97 1.81 6.20
N PHE A 55 -4.20 0.94 5.24
CA PHE A 55 -5.44 0.91 4.46
C PHE A 55 -5.86 -0.54 4.19
N VAL A 56 -7.14 -0.73 3.90
CA VAL A 56 -7.70 -1.98 3.41
C VAL A 56 -8.18 -1.77 1.98
N ALA A 57 -7.77 -2.64 1.06
CA ALA A 57 -8.25 -2.63 -0.31
C ALA A 57 -8.94 -3.94 -0.68
N TYR A 58 -9.87 -3.84 -1.63
CA TYR A 58 -10.68 -4.93 -2.16
C TYR A 58 -10.54 -5.00 -3.68
N ASN A 59 -10.48 -6.21 -4.23
CA ASN A 59 -10.29 -6.42 -5.67
C ASN A 59 -11.61 -6.49 -6.47
N GLY A 60 -12.75 -6.19 -5.85
CA GLY A 60 -14.07 -6.28 -6.50
C GLY A 60 -14.67 -7.70 -6.55
N SER A 61 -13.93 -8.75 -6.15
CA SER A 61 -14.38 -10.14 -6.25
C SER A 61 -14.40 -10.90 -4.93
N SER A 62 -13.25 -11.08 -4.29
CA SER A 62 -13.14 -11.99 -3.13
C SER A 62 -11.93 -11.76 -2.24
N GLN A 63 -11.00 -10.89 -2.63
CA GLN A 63 -9.74 -10.71 -1.92
C GLN A 63 -9.66 -9.32 -1.29
N TYR A 64 -9.27 -9.33 -0.02
CA TYR A 64 -8.90 -8.14 0.73
C TYR A 64 -7.41 -8.16 1.01
N VAL A 65 -6.81 -6.98 1.05
CA VAL A 65 -5.42 -6.78 1.47
C VAL A 65 -5.38 -5.67 2.50
N VAL A 66 -4.44 -5.82 3.44
CA VAL A 66 -4.07 -4.76 4.37
C VAL A 66 -2.71 -4.24 3.96
N GLY A 67 -2.66 -2.99 3.49
CA GLY A 67 -1.42 -2.29 3.22
C GLY A 67 -1.01 -1.49 4.46
N ILE A 68 0.22 -1.69 4.94
CA ILE A 68 0.77 -0.98 6.11
C ILE A 68 2.03 -0.27 5.65
N ARG A 69 2.09 1.04 5.88
CA ARG A 69 3.30 1.82 5.64
C ARG A 69 4.34 1.41 6.67
N GLY A 70 5.54 1.07 6.20
CA GLY A 70 6.68 0.89 7.08
C GLY A 70 7.18 2.22 7.63
N SER A 71 8.20 2.16 8.49
CA SER A 71 8.82 3.36 9.04
C SER A 71 9.36 4.26 7.93
N LEU A 72 9.07 5.56 8.03
CA LEU A 72 9.82 6.56 7.29
C LEU A 72 11.22 6.66 7.91
N LEU A 73 12.25 6.69 7.07
CA LEU A 73 13.60 6.99 7.55
C LEU A 73 13.61 8.45 8.01
N ASN A 74 13.68 8.67 9.31
CA ASN A 74 13.84 9.99 9.88
C ASN A 74 15.34 10.30 9.94
N PHE A 75 15.86 10.94 8.90
CA PHE A 75 17.23 11.43 8.89
C PHE A 75 17.25 12.84 9.48
N SER A 76 18.06 13.07 10.52
CA SER A 76 18.47 14.43 10.86
C SER A 76 19.59 14.85 9.90
N TRP A 77 19.71 16.15 9.61
CA TRP A 77 20.86 16.68 8.86
C TRP A 77 22.20 16.32 9.52
N GLN A 78 22.19 16.18 10.86
CA GLN A 78 23.34 15.73 11.65
C GLN A 78 23.80 14.31 11.28
N ALA A 79 22.95 13.47 10.69
CA ALA A 79 23.38 12.16 10.18
C ALA A 79 24.29 12.27 8.94
N PHE A 80 24.38 13.45 8.34
CA PHE A 80 25.21 13.74 7.17
C PHE A 80 26.36 14.72 7.47
N ASP A 81 26.42 15.28 8.69
CA ASP A 81 27.56 16.05 9.18
C ASP A 81 28.57 15.08 9.83
N ASN A 82 29.63 14.75 9.08
CA ASN A 82 30.80 13.99 9.55
C ASN A 82 31.82 14.90 10.25
#